data_AF-A0A959PVU8-F1
#
_entry.id   AF-A0A959PVU8-F1
#
_cell.length_a   1.000
_cell.length_b   1.000
_cell.length_c   1.000
_cell.angle_alpha   90.00
_cell.angle_beta   90.00
_cell.angle_gamma   90.00
#
_symmetry.space_group_name_H-M   'P 1'
#
loop_
_entity.id
_entity.type
_entity.pdbx_description
1 polymer ?
#
loop_
_entity_poly.entity_id
_entity_poly.type
_entity_poly.pdbx_seq_one_letter_code
_entity_poly.pdbx_strand_id
1 'polypeptide(L)'
;MPISFDNLHLQIMPLEDFPLKWRFNDEKYDRLPDIHLEQLQPLKKEASNFVWNFVITSGLTEALPFKKDFFKTIDQLKMELHDEKDIKKWLYHRGLPFEKKVILSWQPDEAMIVP
;
A
#
# COMPACT_ATOMS: atom_id res chain seq x y z
N MET A 1 -13.68 -13.31 15.25
CA MET A 1 -13.95 -11.86 15.36
C MET A 1 -14.21 -11.34 13.96
N PRO A 2 -15.11 -10.36 13.76
CA PRO A 2 -15.23 -9.70 12.46
C PRO A 2 -13.93 -8.99 12.11
N ILE A 3 -13.54 -9.00 10.83
CA ILE A 3 -12.35 -8.29 10.36
C ILE A 3 -12.61 -6.78 10.39
N SER A 4 -11.65 -6.02 10.93
CA SER A 4 -11.65 -4.56 10.98
C SER A 4 -10.23 -4.02 10.84
N PHE A 5 -10.09 -2.71 10.63
CA PHE A 5 -8.77 -2.07 10.57
C PHE A 5 -7.92 -2.30 11.83
N ASP A 6 -8.55 -2.42 13.00
CA ASP A 6 -7.85 -2.66 14.27
C ASP A 6 -7.20 -4.04 14.35
N ASN A 7 -7.69 -5.03 13.58
CA ASN A 7 -7.24 -6.42 13.66
C ASN A 7 -6.64 -6.99 12.37
N LEU A 8 -6.47 -6.17 11.32
CA LEU A 8 -5.84 -6.61 10.05
C LEU A 8 -4.48 -7.27 10.25
N HIS A 9 -3.67 -6.74 11.18
CA HIS A 9 -2.34 -7.27 11.49
C HIS A 9 -2.35 -8.71 12.03
N LEU A 10 -3.50 -9.21 12.50
CA LEU A 10 -3.68 -10.61 12.93
C LEU A 10 -4.04 -11.53 11.76
N GLN A 11 -4.34 -10.97 10.58
CA GLN A 11 -4.77 -11.69 9.38
C GLN A 11 -3.70 -11.64 8.29
N ILE A 12 -2.43 -11.77 8.68
CA ILE A 12 -1.29 -11.76 7.75
C ILE A 12 -0.88 -13.17 7.31
N MET A 13 -0.18 -13.25 6.18
CA MET A 13 0.45 -14.48 5.69
C MET A 13 1.93 -14.25 5.35
N PRO A 14 2.75 -15.30 5.27
CA PRO A 14 4.13 -15.20 4.81
C PRO A 14 4.22 -14.55 3.42
N LEU A 15 5.31 -13.81 3.16
CA LEU A 15 5.54 -13.18 1.86
C LEU A 15 5.66 -14.24 0.75
N GLU A 16 6.15 -15.42 1.08
CA GLU A 16 6.29 -16.56 0.17
C GLU A 16 4.94 -17.02 -0.40
N ASP A 17 3.86 -16.82 0.35
CA ASP A 17 2.50 -17.18 -0.04
C ASP A 17 1.77 -16.03 -0.75
N PHE A 18 2.37 -14.83 -0.81
CA PHE A 18 1.76 -13.68 -1.47
C PHE A 18 1.88 -13.77 -3.01
N PRO A 19 0.76 -13.72 -3.76
CA PRO A 19 0.79 -13.87 -5.21
C PRO A 19 1.69 -12.86 -5.93
N LEU A 20 1.76 -11.63 -5.42
CA LEU A 20 2.55 -10.55 -6.00
C LEU A 20 3.96 -10.41 -5.39
N LYS A 21 4.47 -11.43 -4.68
CA LYS A 21 5.82 -11.37 -4.08
C LYS A 21 6.95 -11.04 -5.06
N TRP A 22 6.78 -11.44 -6.32
CA TRP A 22 7.71 -11.18 -7.42
C TRP A 22 7.97 -9.68 -7.65
N ARG A 23 7.06 -8.79 -7.23
CA ARG A 23 7.24 -7.33 -7.32
C ARG A 23 8.32 -6.80 -6.37
N PHE A 24 8.77 -7.60 -5.41
CA PHE A 24 9.69 -7.17 -4.36
C PHE A 24 10.99 -7.97 -4.33
N ASN A 25 10.98 -9.21 -4.81
CA ASN A 25 12.12 -10.12 -4.69
C ASN A 25 12.76 -10.55 -6.01
N ASP A 26 12.16 -10.18 -7.15
CA ASP A 26 12.69 -10.48 -8.48
C ASP A 26 13.63 -9.34 -8.94
N GLU A 27 14.84 -9.69 -9.39
CA GLU A 27 15.85 -8.75 -9.87
C GLU A 27 15.36 -7.91 -11.06
N LYS A 28 14.39 -8.41 -11.82
CA LYS A 28 13.78 -7.68 -12.95
C LYS A 28 12.98 -6.45 -12.51
N TYR A 29 12.56 -6.39 -11.25
CA TYR A 29 11.63 -5.37 -10.74
C TYR A 29 12.18 -4.58 -9.54
N ASP A 30 13.50 -4.40 -9.49
CA ASP A 30 14.23 -3.80 -8.36
C ASP A 30 13.98 -4.55 -7.05
N ARG A 31 14.79 -5.60 -6.83
CA ARG A 31 14.76 -6.38 -5.60
C ARG A 31 14.99 -5.46 -4.39
N LEU A 32 14.02 -5.48 -3.47
CA LEU A 32 14.15 -4.76 -2.21
C LEU A 32 15.25 -5.38 -1.33
N PRO A 33 15.98 -4.55 -0.57
CA PRO A 33 16.85 -5.03 0.49
C PRO A 33 16.10 -5.94 1.48
N ASP A 34 16.77 -6.97 1.98
CA ASP A 34 16.14 -7.98 2.85
C ASP A 34 15.48 -7.34 4.11
N ILE A 35 16.09 -6.29 4.67
CA ILE A 35 15.52 -5.53 5.80
C ILE A 35 14.15 -4.90 5.49
N HIS A 36 13.89 -4.54 4.24
CA HIS A 36 12.59 -4.00 3.81
C HIS A 36 11.61 -5.11 3.48
N LEU A 37 12.08 -6.25 2.98
CA LEU A 37 11.23 -7.44 2.75
C LEU A 37 10.63 -7.95 4.07
N GLU A 38 11.42 -7.98 5.14
CA GLU A 38 10.97 -8.40 6.49
C GLU A 38 9.88 -7.50 7.08
N GLN A 39 9.73 -6.27 6.58
CA GLN A 39 8.73 -5.32 7.04
C GLN A 39 7.37 -5.50 6.34
N LEU A 40 7.34 -6.23 5.23
CA LEU A 40 6.12 -6.45 4.46
C LEU A 40 5.18 -7.40 5.21
N GLN A 41 3.92 -7.01 5.34
CA GLN A 41 2.89 -7.79 6.02
C GLN A 41 1.73 -8.09 5.04
N PRO A 42 1.89 -9.07 4.13
CA PRO A 42 0.83 -9.46 3.21
C PRO A 42 -0.41 -9.94 3.96
N LEU A 43 -1.59 -9.53 3.50
CA LEU A 43 -2.87 -9.90 4.11
C LEU A 43 -3.42 -11.20 3.51
N LYS A 44 -4.04 -12.02 4.35
CA LYS A 44 -4.84 -13.17 3.91
C LYS A 44 -6.03 -12.71 3.09
N LYS A 45 -6.55 -13.61 2.26
CA LYS A 45 -7.65 -13.36 1.34
C LYS A 45 -8.86 -12.66 1.97
N GLU A 46 -9.29 -13.07 3.16
CA GLU A 46 -10.45 -12.48 3.83
C GLU A 46 -10.21 -11.02 4.23
N ALA A 47 -8.99 -10.72 4.69
CA ALA A 47 -8.58 -9.37 5.07
C ALA A 47 -8.36 -8.47 3.85
N SER A 48 -7.75 -8.99 2.78
CA SER A 48 -7.66 -8.30 1.49
C SER A 48 -9.05 -7.93 0.96
N ASN A 49 -10.00 -8.85 1.02
CA ASN A 49 -11.37 -8.59 0.55
C ASN A 49 -12.08 -7.53 1.39
N PHE A 50 -11.86 -7.52 2.71
CA PHE A 50 -12.36 -6.45 3.58
C PHE A 50 -11.84 -5.07 3.13
N VAL A 51 -10.53 -4.94 2.90
CA VAL A 51 -9.91 -3.68 2.44
C VAL A 51 -10.45 -3.27 1.08
N TRP A 52 -10.48 -4.21 0.12
CA TRP A 52 -10.98 -3.95 -1.22
C TRP A 52 -12.44 -3.49 -1.22
N ASN A 53 -13.29 -4.18 -0.47
CA ASN A 53 -14.70 -3.82 -0.35
C ASN A 53 -14.87 -2.46 0.33
N PHE A 54 -14.07 -2.13 1.35
CA PHE A 54 -14.08 -0.80 1.94
C PHE A 54 -13.73 0.27 0.91
N VAL A 55 -12.66 0.06 0.12
CA VAL A 55 -12.24 1.02 -0.92
C VAL A 55 -13.33 1.23 -1.97
N ILE A 56 -13.92 0.14 -2.50
CA ILE A 56 -15.01 0.23 -3.47
C ILE A 56 -16.24 0.89 -2.86
N THR A 57 -16.70 0.43 -1.70
CA THR A 57 -17.95 0.92 -1.09
C THR A 57 -17.83 2.35 -0.58
N SER A 58 -16.63 2.80 -0.24
CA SER A 58 -16.36 4.21 0.08
C SER A 58 -16.54 5.14 -1.13
N GLY A 59 -16.47 4.59 -2.35
CA GLY A 59 -16.52 5.34 -3.60
C GLY A 59 -15.35 6.32 -3.78
N LEU A 60 -14.27 6.21 -3.00
CA LEU A 60 -13.14 7.15 -3.06
C LEU A 60 -12.32 7.01 -4.35
N THR A 61 -12.36 5.84 -4.99
CA THR A 61 -11.48 5.49 -6.11
C THR A 61 -12.16 5.50 -7.49
N GLU A 62 -13.42 5.94 -7.58
CA GLU A 62 -14.25 5.81 -8.79
C GLU A 62 -13.89 6.78 -9.94
N ALA A 63 -13.12 7.85 -9.68
CA ALA A 63 -12.71 8.81 -10.70
C ALA A 63 -11.27 9.27 -10.45
N LEU A 64 -10.48 9.49 -11.50
CA LEU A 64 -9.14 10.09 -11.40
C LEU A 64 -9.17 11.60 -11.73
N PRO A 65 -8.48 12.45 -10.97
CA PRO A 65 -7.89 12.14 -9.65
C PRO A 65 -9.01 11.84 -8.64
N PHE A 66 -8.78 10.87 -7.74
CA PHE A 66 -9.75 10.34 -6.75
C PHE A 66 -10.85 11.35 -6.39
N LYS A 67 -12.08 11.07 -6.81
CA LYS A 67 -13.26 11.97 -6.83
C LYS A 67 -12.93 13.47 -6.89
N LYS A 68 -13.11 14.06 -8.08
CA LYS A 68 -13.22 15.51 -8.27
C LYS A 68 -14.09 16.11 -7.15
N ASP A 69 -13.56 17.13 -6.48
CA ASP A 69 -14.15 17.85 -5.34
C ASP A 69 -14.14 17.14 -3.96
N PHE A 70 -13.61 15.91 -3.85
CA PHE A 70 -13.45 15.25 -2.55
C PHE A 70 -12.22 15.74 -1.77
N PHE A 71 -11.16 16.11 -2.50
CA PHE A 71 -9.92 16.61 -1.92
C PHE A 71 -9.78 18.11 -2.16
N LYS A 72 -9.48 18.86 -1.10
CA LYS A 72 -9.18 20.31 -1.18
C LYS A 72 -7.84 20.58 -1.88
N THR A 73 -6.93 19.62 -1.83
CA THR A 73 -5.57 19.75 -2.37
C THR A 73 -5.14 18.39 -2.91
N ILE A 74 -4.56 18.40 -4.11
CA ILE A 74 -4.02 17.22 -4.77
C ILE A 74 -2.58 17.53 -5.15
N ASP A 75 -1.65 16.77 -4.58
CA ASP A 75 -0.23 16.87 -4.85
C ASP A 75 0.23 15.68 -5.69
N GLN A 76 1.08 15.93 -6.70
CA GLN A 76 1.59 14.89 -7.60
C GLN A 76 3.09 15.07 -7.85
N LEU A 77 3.80 13.95 -8.03
CA LEU A 77 5.21 13.90 -8.44
C LEU A 77 5.36 12.91 -9.60
N LYS A 78 6.08 13.33 -10.64
CA LYS A 78 6.45 12.43 -11.75
C LYS A 78 7.73 11.71 -11.37
N MET A 79 7.62 10.46 -10.92
CA MET A 79 8.77 9.69 -10.41
C MET A 79 9.92 9.55 -11.42
N GLU A 80 9.63 9.49 -12.72
CA GLU A 80 10.64 9.38 -13.79
C GLU A 80 11.62 10.57 -13.89
N LEU A 81 11.29 11.71 -13.28
CA LEU A 81 12.09 12.94 -13.34
C LEU A 81 12.93 13.18 -12.07
N HIS A 82 12.87 12.26 -11.10
CA HIS A 82 13.44 12.45 -9.77
C HIS A 82 14.18 11.21 -9.30
N ASP A 83 15.28 11.42 -8.58
CA ASP A 83 15.99 10.34 -7.91
C ASP A 83 15.31 9.97 -6.57
N GLU A 84 15.79 8.91 -5.94
CA GLU A 84 15.28 8.43 -4.65
C GLU A 84 15.33 9.51 -3.55
N LYS A 85 16.36 10.37 -3.56
CA LYS A 85 16.55 11.41 -2.56
C LYS A 85 15.50 12.51 -2.70
N ASP A 86 15.20 12.92 -3.93
CA ASP A 86 14.15 13.88 -4.25
C ASP A 86 12.77 13.35 -3.86
N ILE A 87 12.49 12.07 -4.15
CA ILE A 87 11.24 11.41 -3.76
C ILE A 87 11.09 11.35 -2.24
N LYS A 88 12.15 10.96 -1.52
CA LYS A 88 12.16 10.94 -0.05
C LYS A 88 11.91 12.32 0.54
N LYS A 89 12.56 13.35 0.00
CA LYS A 89 12.35 14.74 0.43
C LYS A 89 10.92 15.21 0.14
N TRP A 90 10.36 14.84 -1.00
CA TRP A 90 8.97 15.14 -1.36
C TRP A 90 7.98 14.49 -0.38
N LEU A 91 8.16 13.22 -0.01
CA LEU A 91 7.33 12.56 0.99
C LEU A 91 7.49 13.20 2.38
N TYR A 92 8.72 13.53 2.79
CA TYR A 92 9.01 14.18 4.07
C TYR A 92 8.26 15.52 4.23
N HIS A 93 8.25 16.36 3.19
CA HIS A 93 7.56 17.65 3.23
C HIS A 93 6.04 17.55 3.35
N ARG A 94 5.44 16.38 3.15
CA ARG A 94 4.00 16.13 3.35
C ARG A 94 3.64 15.77 4.79
N GLY A 95 4.64 15.63 5.67
CA GLY A 95 4.41 15.32 7.08
C GLY A 95 3.72 13.97 7.29
N LEU A 96 3.91 13.01 6.36
CA LEU A 96 3.44 11.65 6.55
C LEU A 96 4.22 11.04 7.74
N PRO A 97 3.55 10.66 8.84
CA PRO A 97 4.25 10.10 9.98
C PRO A 97 4.80 8.72 9.61
N PHE A 98 6.10 8.50 9.80
CA PHE A 98 6.76 7.22 9.56
C PHE A 98 6.22 6.06 10.43
N GLU A 99 5.48 6.38 11.50
CA GLU A 99 4.85 5.39 12.37
C GLU A 99 3.51 4.90 11.82
N LYS A 100 2.96 5.55 10.78
CA LYS A 100 1.67 5.18 10.22
C LYS A 100 1.84 4.08 9.19
N LYS A 101 1.30 2.92 9.56
CA LYS A 101 1.06 1.80 8.64
C LYS A 101 0.27 2.26 7.43
N VAL A 102 0.77 1.95 6.24
CA VAL A 102 0.10 2.15 4.96
C VAL A 102 -0.47 0.81 4.51
N ILE A 103 -1.67 0.84 3.94
CA ILE A 103 -2.29 -0.34 3.33
C ILE A 103 -2.21 -0.19 1.82
N LEU A 104 -1.56 -1.15 1.17
CA LEU A 104 -1.53 -1.27 -0.28
C LEU A 104 -2.54 -2.33 -0.69
N SER A 105 -3.46 -1.99 -1.59
CA SER A 105 -4.48 -2.90 -2.12
C SER A 105 -4.40 -2.88 -3.64
N TRP A 106 -4.20 -4.05 -4.24
CA TRP A 106 -4.09 -4.20 -5.70
C TRP A 106 -5.33 -4.83 -6.31
N GLN A 107 -5.82 -5.90 -5.68
CA GLN A 107 -6.96 -6.70 -6.13
C GLN A 107 -7.77 -7.20 -4.93
N PRO A 108 -8.97 -7.78 -5.14
CA PRO A 108 -9.82 -8.26 -4.04
C PRO A 108 -9.12 -9.17 -3.04
N ASP A 109 -8.19 -10.00 -3.48
CA ASP A 109 -7.44 -10.94 -2.64
C ASP A 109 -5.98 -10.53 -2.39
N GLU A 110 -5.54 -9.39 -2.95
CA GLU A 110 -4.15 -8.95 -2.90
C GLU A 110 -4.04 -7.60 -2.19
N ALA A 111 -3.69 -7.64 -0.90
CA ALA A 111 -3.39 -6.46 -0.10
C ALA A 111 -2.25 -6.73 0.88
N MET A 112 -1.64 -5.66 1.37
CA MET A 112 -0.47 -5.71 2.25
C MET A 112 -0.44 -4.48 3.15
N ILE A 113 0.04 -4.67 4.38
CA ILE A 113 0.45 -3.58 5.26
C ILE A 113 1.94 -3.33 5.04
N VAL A 114 2.31 -2.07 4.84
CA VAL A 114 3.71 -1.61 4.77
C VAL A 114 3.94 -0.54 5.86
N PRO A 115 5.15 -0.46 6.44
CA PRO A 115 5.49 0.56 7.44
C PRO A 115 5.46 1.98 6.85
#